data_AF-A0A4U0XH27-F1
#
_entry.id   AF-A0A4U0XH27-F1
#
_cell.length_a   1.000
_cell.length_b   1.000
_cell.length_c   1.000
_cell.angle_alpha   90.00
_cell.angle_beta   90.00
_cell.angle_gamma   90.00
#
_symmetry.space_group_name_H-M   'P 1'
#
loop_
_entity.id
_entity.type
_entity.pdbx_description
1 polymer ?
#
loop_
_entity_poly.entity_id
_entity_poly.type
_entity_poly.pdbx_seq_one_letter_code
_entity_poly.pdbx_strand_id
1 'polypeptide(L)'
;MAIIVPVVPRSKARSPLPVSRRRSPTAADAVKPEVTEPPQITFNFFDLPRELRDLIYDFSLTFKRKIRSQHGARLRGRNVAESSLLLVNKQFRREYFERAEHHTCLVIVDRPEFHGDLLKLPPAISYARSLELYLAIACDSPDHFTDQCRVIKEARMHRKWIADLCQKMRQLQSLSIKLIIDPHQHIQACESKLLELQHKLTNFEELKALGVYHCDYAGKETGWSFASKRTVVMEWSAEDGELHAVEAKSASPDSETTTSSATK
;
A
#
# COMPACT_ATOMS: atom_id res chain seq x y z
N MET A 1 17.30 -23.98 38.71
CA MET A 1 17.52 -25.39 38.35
C MET A 1 18.30 -25.42 37.05
N ALA A 2 19.61 -25.69 37.13
CA ALA A 2 20.53 -25.72 36.00
C ALA A 2 20.74 -27.17 35.57
N ILE A 3 20.59 -27.45 34.28
CA ILE A 3 20.85 -28.78 33.70
C ILE A 3 22.14 -28.66 32.89
N ILE A 4 23.19 -29.30 33.41
CA ILE A 4 24.47 -29.49 32.74
C ILE A 4 24.35 -30.79 31.92
N VAL A 5 24.64 -30.71 30.62
CA VAL A 5 24.76 -31.89 29.75
C VAL A 5 26.22 -32.00 29.29
N PRO A 6 26.90 -33.13 29.48
CA PRO A 6 28.32 -33.27 29.18
C PRO A 6 28.59 -33.44 27.67
N VAL A 7 29.69 -32.83 27.24
CA VAL A 7 30.30 -32.97 25.91
C VAL A 7 31.05 -34.31 25.83
N VAL A 8 30.92 -35.02 24.70
CA VAL A 8 31.90 -36.03 24.26
C VAL A 8 32.31 -35.72 22.82
N PRO A 9 33.61 -35.56 22.51
CA PRO A 9 34.09 -35.35 21.16
C PRO A 9 34.18 -36.69 20.43
N ARG A 10 33.51 -36.80 19.28
CA ARG A 10 33.73 -37.93 18.35
C ARG A 10 34.76 -37.54 17.31
N SER A 11 36.01 -37.88 17.59
CA SER A 11 37.04 -38.12 16.59
C SER A 11 36.75 -39.43 15.87
N LYS A 12 36.52 -39.40 14.55
CA LYS A 12 36.77 -40.55 13.67
C LYS A 12 37.28 -40.07 12.32
N ALA A 13 38.58 -40.23 12.14
CA ALA A 13 39.21 -40.32 10.84
C ALA A 13 38.68 -41.54 10.06
N ARG A 14 38.34 -41.31 8.79
CA ARG A 14 38.17 -42.26 7.66
C ARG A 14 38.18 -41.38 6.41
N SER A 15 38.71 -41.68 5.24
CA SER A 15 39.69 -42.60 4.66
C SER A 15 39.89 -42.03 3.23
N PRO A 16 41.02 -42.25 2.54
CA PRO A 16 41.30 -41.55 1.28
C PRO A 16 40.35 -41.98 0.16
N LEU A 17 40.01 -41.02 -0.70
CA LEU A 17 39.24 -41.23 -1.94
C LEU A 17 39.98 -42.22 -2.87
N PRO A 18 39.26 -43.11 -3.58
CA PRO A 18 39.88 -44.02 -4.52
C PRO A 18 40.44 -43.27 -5.73
N VAL A 19 41.71 -43.53 -6.03
CA VAL A 19 42.42 -43.06 -7.21
C VAL A 19 41.74 -43.64 -8.46
N SER A 20 41.12 -42.77 -9.24
CA SER A 20 40.55 -43.12 -10.54
C SER A 20 41.65 -43.62 -11.47
N ARG A 21 41.58 -44.90 -11.83
CA ARG A 21 42.45 -45.53 -12.85
C ARG A 21 42.23 -44.83 -14.19
N ARG A 22 43.29 -44.20 -14.71
CA ARG A 22 43.41 -43.82 -16.12
C ARG A 22 43.16 -45.06 -16.99
N ARG A 23 42.05 -45.07 -17.75
CA ARG A 23 41.94 -45.92 -18.94
C ARG A 23 42.61 -45.21 -20.10
N SER A 24 43.47 -45.94 -20.80
CA SER A 24 44.06 -45.55 -22.08
C SER A 24 42.97 -45.36 -23.15
N PRO A 25 43.12 -44.41 -24.09
CA PRO A 25 42.12 -44.15 -25.11
C PRO A 25 42.11 -45.30 -26.12
N THR A 26 40.94 -45.88 -26.36
CA THR A 26 40.73 -46.87 -27.42
C THR A 26 40.20 -46.14 -28.64
N ALA A 27 40.80 -46.42 -29.81
CA ALA A 27 40.47 -45.85 -31.11
C ALA A 27 39.04 -46.21 -31.52
N ALA A 28 38.10 -45.36 -31.15
CA ALA A 28 36.79 -45.24 -31.74
C ALA A 28 36.41 -43.76 -31.61
N ASP A 29 37.06 -42.94 -32.44
CA ASP A 29 36.66 -41.57 -32.71
C ASP A 29 35.27 -41.59 -33.37
N ALA A 30 34.25 -41.79 -32.55
CA ALA A 30 32.94 -41.25 -32.84
C ALA A 30 33.08 -39.75 -32.64
N VAL A 31 33.32 -39.04 -33.75
CA VAL A 31 33.10 -37.59 -33.87
C VAL A 31 31.67 -37.34 -33.41
N LYS A 32 31.50 -37.05 -32.13
CA LYS A 32 30.27 -36.44 -31.63
C LYS A 32 30.18 -35.13 -32.40
N PRO A 33 29.07 -34.84 -33.08
CA PRO A 33 28.84 -33.50 -33.56
C PRO A 33 28.98 -32.62 -32.32
N GLU A 34 29.95 -31.71 -32.37
CA GLU A 34 30.08 -30.64 -31.41
C GLU A 34 28.80 -29.85 -31.57
N VAL A 35 27.79 -30.18 -30.76
CA VAL A 35 26.56 -29.42 -30.66
C VAL A 35 27.01 -28.10 -30.06
N THR A 36 27.39 -27.19 -30.95
CA THR A 36 27.65 -25.80 -30.63
C THR A 36 26.29 -25.29 -30.20
N GLU A 37 26.04 -25.29 -28.89
CA GLU A 37 24.86 -24.64 -28.35
C GLU A 37 24.85 -23.22 -28.94
N PRO A 38 23.72 -22.77 -29.51
CA PRO A 38 23.66 -21.43 -30.08
C PRO A 38 24.13 -20.46 -28.99
N PRO A 39 24.97 -19.47 -29.34
CA PRO A 39 25.55 -18.56 -28.35
C PRO A 39 24.42 -17.99 -27.52
N GLN A 40 24.41 -18.29 -26.22
CA GLN A 40 23.42 -17.75 -25.31
C GLN A 40 23.63 -16.24 -25.29
N ILE A 41 22.71 -15.51 -25.94
CA ILE A 41 22.71 -14.06 -25.93
C ILE A 41 22.33 -13.64 -24.51
N THR A 42 23.33 -13.39 -23.66
CA THR A 42 23.12 -12.90 -22.31
C THR A 42 22.81 -11.41 -22.37
N PHE A 43 21.66 -11.03 -21.83
CA PHE A 43 21.28 -9.63 -21.71
C PHE A 43 22.01 -8.98 -20.52
N ASN A 44 22.90 -8.03 -20.80
CA ASN A 44 23.59 -7.27 -19.77
C ASN A 44 22.71 -6.13 -19.25
N PHE A 45 21.97 -6.40 -18.17
CA PHE A 45 21.07 -5.42 -17.58
C PHE A 45 21.74 -4.08 -17.20
N PHE A 46 23.00 -4.10 -16.77
CA PHE A 46 23.72 -2.88 -16.36
C PHE A 46 24.34 -2.08 -17.51
N ASP A 47 24.33 -2.63 -18.73
CA ASP A 47 24.73 -1.89 -19.93
C ASP A 47 23.60 -0.94 -20.40
N LEU A 48 22.37 -1.13 -19.90
CA LEU A 48 21.27 -0.19 -20.10
C LEU A 48 21.58 1.17 -19.44
N PRO A 49 21.17 2.30 -20.04
CA PRO A 49 21.11 3.59 -19.34
C PRO A 49 20.32 3.54 -18.04
N ARG A 50 20.70 4.39 -17.07
CA ARG A 50 20.07 4.44 -15.73
C ARG A 50 18.57 4.66 -15.82
N GLU A 51 18.12 5.48 -16.75
CA GLU A 51 16.72 5.84 -16.97
C GLU A 51 15.88 4.62 -17.37
N LEU A 52 16.41 3.76 -18.25
CA LEU A 52 15.74 2.52 -18.63
C LEU A 52 15.71 1.51 -17.48
N ARG A 53 16.78 1.43 -16.69
CA ARG A 53 16.79 0.60 -15.48
C ARG A 53 15.76 1.08 -14.47
N ASP A 54 15.64 2.40 -14.27
CA ASP A 54 14.65 3.02 -13.39
C ASP A 54 13.22 2.70 -13.80
N LEU A 55 12.91 2.75 -15.09
CA LEU A 55 11.61 2.30 -15.60
C LEU A 55 11.38 0.82 -15.25
N ILE A 56 12.36 -0.05 -15.50
CA ILE A 56 12.24 -1.48 -15.17
C ILE A 56 12.03 -1.67 -13.67
N TYR A 57 12.75 -0.94 -12.82
CA TYR A 57 12.56 -0.97 -11.37
C TYR A 57 11.13 -0.57 -10.98
N ASP A 58 10.61 0.53 -11.53
CA ASP A 58 9.25 1.00 -11.24
C ASP A 58 8.19 -0.05 -11.63
N PHE A 59 8.33 -0.67 -12.81
CA PHE A 59 7.44 -1.77 -13.25
C PHE A 59 7.63 -3.07 -12.46
N SER A 60 8.76 -3.24 -11.79
CA SER A 60 9.06 -4.42 -10.97
C SER A 60 8.55 -4.29 -9.53
N LEU A 61 7.96 -3.14 -9.16
CA LEU A 61 7.36 -2.98 -7.84
C LEU A 61 6.08 -3.81 -7.72
N THR A 62 5.88 -4.43 -6.57
CA THR A 62 4.63 -5.14 -6.28
C THR A 62 3.52 -4.11 -6.12
N PHE A 63 2.66 -4.00 -7.14
CA PHE A 63 1.57 -3.04 -7.16
C PHE A 63 0.72 -3.08 -5.88
N LYS A 64 0.44 -4.27 -5.34
CA LYS A 64 -0.41 -4.40 -4.15
C LYS A 64 -0.01 -5.59 -3.27
N ARG A 65 0.51 -5.28 -2.08
CA ARG A 65 0.87 -6.27 -1.06
C ARG A 65 -0.15 -6.23 0.08
N LYS A 66 -0.77 -7.37 0.38
CA LYS A 66 -1.62 -7.50 1.57
C LYS A 66 -0.73 -7.57 2.80
N ILE A 67 -1.08 -6.80 3.83
CA ILE A 67 -0.43 -6.85 5.14
C ILE A 67 -1.46 -7.39 6.13
N ARG A 68 -0.98 -8.06 7.19
CA ARG A 68 -1.86 -8.55 8.26
C ARG A 68 -2.69 -7.39 8.82
N SER A 69 -4.01 -7.57 8.85
CA SER A 69 -4.93 -6.64 9.49
C SER A 69 -4.60 -6.49 10.98
N GLN A 70 -4.82 -5.29 11.51
CA GLN A 70 -4.58 -4.96 12.90
C GLN A 70 -5.83 -4.29 13.45
N HIS A 71 -6.36 -4.80 14.58
CA HIS A 71 -7.50 -4.18 15.27
C HIS A 71 -8.74 -3.91 14.39
N GLY A 72 -9.01 -4.76 13.39
CA GLY A 72 -10.10 -4.52 12.41
C GLY A 72 -9.69 -3.67 11.20
N ALA A 73 -8.68 -2.81 11.33
CA ALA A 73 -8.15 -2.03 10.22
C ALA A 73 -7.43 -2.93 9.20
N ARG A 74 -7.62 -2.61 7.92
CA ARG A 74 -6.98 -3.32 6.80
C ARG A 74 -5.79 -2.54 6.28
N LEU A 75 -4.61 -3.15 6.38
CA LEU A 75 -3.36 -2.57 5.88
C LEU A 75 -2.98 -3.19 4.53
N ARG A 76 -2.50 -2.36 3.60
CA ARG A 76 -1.90 -2.79 2.33
C ARG A 76 -0.71 -1.91 2.01
N GLY A 77 0.31 -2.48 1.37
CA GLY A 77 1.33 -1.70 0.69
C GLY A 77 1.00 -1.59 -0.80
N ARG A 78 1.22 -0.42 -1.38
CA ARG A 78 1.20 -0.19 -2.83
C ARG A 78 2.63 0.04 -3.31
N ASN A 79 2.97 -0.50 -4.48
CA ASN A 79 4.29 -0.38 -5.11
C ASN A 79 5.45 -0.77 -4.18
N VAL A 80 5.30 -1.91 -3.50
CA VAL A 80 6.28 -2.39 -2.51
C VAL A 80 7.43 -3.11 -3.21
N ALA A 81 8.66 -2.96 -2.71
CA ALA A 81 9.81 -3.69 -3.22
C ALA A 81 9.60 -5.21 -3.07
N GLU A 82 9.87 -5.95 -4.14
CA GLU A 82 9.86 -7.40 -4.10
C GLU A 82 11.15 -7.92 -3.46
N SER A 83 10.99 -8.79 -2.47
CA SER A 83 12.08 -9.26 -1.63
C SER A 83 13.12 -10.08 -2.38
N SER A 84 12.69 -10.85 -3.39
CA SER A 84 13.60 -11.65 -4.23
C SER A 84 14.49 -10.77 -5.11
N LEU A 85 13.96 -9.65 -5.63
CA LEU A 85 14.71 -8.73 -6.49
C LEU A 85 15.79 -7.97 -5.73
N LEU A 86 15.60 -7.73 -4.42
CA LEU A 86 16.61 -7.14 -3.55
C LEU A 86 17.84 -8.03 -3.33
N LEU A 87 17.79 -9.30 -3.74
CA LEU A 87 18.88 -10.28 -3.56
C LEU A 87 19.74 -10.48 -4.81
N VAL A 88 19.39 -9.86 -5.96
CA VAL A 88 20.09 -10.08 -7.24
C VAL A 88 21.57 -9.70 -7.15
N ASN A 89 21.88 -8.45 -6.81
CA ASN A 89 23.23 -8.00 -6.48
C ASN A 89 23.18 -6.65 -5.74
N LYS A 90 24.36 -6.17 -5.29
CA LYS A 90 24.46 -4.93 -4.49
C LYS A 90 24.02 -3.67 -5.26
N GLN A 91 24.38 -3.56 -6.54
CA GLN A 91 24.01 -2.41 -7.36
C GLN A 91 22.51 -2.39 -7.62
N PHE A 92 21.93 -3.51 -8.10
CA PHE A 92 20.50 -3.69 -8.29
C PHE A 92 19.74 -3.34 -7.02
N ARG A 93 20.15 -3.90 -5.88
CA ARG A 93 19.49 -3.66 -4.60
C ARG A 93 19.44 -2.18 -4.25
N ARG A 94 20.56 -1.47 -4.35
CA ARG A 94 20.63 -0.04 -4.03
C ARG A 94 19.73 0.76 -4.98
N GLU A 95 19.89 0.54 -6.27
CA GLU A 95 19.17 1.23 -7.33
C GLU A 95 17.65 0.98 -7.25
N TYR A 96 17.23 -0.27 -7.06
CA TYR A 96 15.82 -0.68 -6.95
C TYR A 96 15.18 -0.17 -5.66
N PHE A 97 15.90 -0.24 -4.53
CA PHE A 97 15.37 0.22 -3.25
C PHE A 97 15.18 1.74 -3.23
N GLU A 98 16.11 2.50 -3.82
CA GLU A 98 15.96 3.95 -4.02
C GLU A 98 14.65 4.28 -4.76
N ARG A 99 14.34 3.58 -5.86
CA ARG A 99 13.07 3.73 -6.56
C ARG A 99 11.88 3.36 -5.69
N ALA A 100 11.97 2.23 -4.98
CA ALA A 100 10.90 1.75 -4.12
C ALA A 100 10.56 2.76 -3.01
N GLU A 101 11.53 3.45 -2.41
CA GLU A 101 11.29 4.45 -1.37
C GLU A 101 10.40 5.61 -1.84
N HIS A 102 10.57 6.05 -3.09
CA HIS A 102 9.79 7.15 -3.66
C HIS A 102 8.36 6.75 -4.04
N HIS A 103 8.16 5.50 -4.45
CA HIS A 103 6.86 5.03 -4.97
C HIS A 103 6.02 4.25 -3.96
N THR A 104 6.63 3.71 -2.91
CA THR A 104 5.91 2.88 -1.93
C THR A 104 4.94 3.73 -1.11
N CYS A 105 3.69 3.27 -1.05
CA CYS A 105 2.63 3.89 -0.27
C CYS A 105 2.00 2.88 0.69
N LEU A 106 1.86 3.27 1.97
CA LEU A 106 1.06 2.53 2.94
C LEU A 106 -0.40 2.95 2.81
N VAL A 107 -1.27 1.98 2.57
CA VAL A 107 -2.73 2.18 2.49
C VAL A 107 -3.38 1.55 3.71
N ILE A 108 -4.09 2.36 4.49
CA ILE A 108 -4.87 1.90 5.64
C ILE A 108 -6.35 2.15 5.35
N VAL A 109 -7.14 1.09 5.44
CA VAL A 109 -8.59 1.15 5.28
C VAL A 109 -9.23 0.83 6.61
N ASP A 110 -9.90 1.85 7.13
CA ASP A 110 -10.76 1.79 8.28
C ASP A 110 -11.97 0.90 8.01
N ARG A 111 -12.43 0.21 9.05
CA ARG A 111 -13.55 -0.72 9.00
C ARG A 111 -14.39 -0.59 10.26
N PRO A 112 -15.66 -1.02 10.24
CA PRO A 112 -16.54 -0.92 11.41
C PRO A 112 -15.97 -1.53 12.71
N GLU A 113 -15.05 -2.49 12.61
CA GLU A 113 -14.45 -3.12 13.78
C GLU A 113 -13.28 -2.33 14.39
N PHE A 114 -12.79 -1.26 13.73
CA PHE A 114 -11.66 -0.47 14.20
C PHE A 114 -12.12 0.71 15.07
N HIS A 115 -11.54 0.82 16.26
CA HIS A 115 -11.95 1.77 17.30
C HIS A 115 -10.81 2.72 17.71
N GLY A 116 -9.87 2.99 16.80
CA GLY A 116 -8.77 3.92 17.04
C GLY A 116 -7.59 3.38 17.82
N ASP A 117 -7.44 2.06 17.86
CA ASP A 117 -6.26 1.41 18.43
C ASP A 117 -4.98 1.85 17.70
N LEU A 118 -3.88 1.96 18.44
CA LEU A 118 -2.59 2.33 17.87
C LEU A 118 -2.07 1.24 16.93
N LEU A 119 -1.77 1.62 15.70
CA LEU A 119 -1.28 0.71 14.68
C LEU A 119 0.25 0.54 14.77
N LYS A 120 0.74 -0.67 14.52
CA LYS A 120 2.18 -0.96 14.41
C LYS A 120 2.61 -0.84 12.95
N LEU A 121 3.68 -0.08 12.70
CA LEU A 121 4.24 0.05 11.36
C LEU A 121 4.87 -1.28 10.91
N PRO A 122 4.41 -1.90 9.80
CA PRO A 122 4.96 -3.16 9.36
C PRO A 122 6.40 -2.97 8.83
N PRO A 123 7.38 -3.79 9.25
CA PRO A 123 8.78 -3.61 8.85
C PRO A 123 9.01 -3.64 7.33
N ALA A 124 8.19 -4.41 6.61
CA ALA A 124 8.30 -4.56 5.16
C ALA A 124 7.97 -3.27 4.37
N ILE A 125 7.40 -2.25 5.01
CA ILE A 125 7.02 -0.98 4.40
C ILE A 125 7.41 0.21 5.29
N SER A 126 8.32 0.02 6.24
CA SER A 126 8.74 1.08 7.17
C SER A 126 9.47 2.24 6.48
N TYR A 127 9.93 2.00 5.25
CA TYR A 127 10.60 2.97 4.39
C TYR A 127 9.62 3.76 3.49
N ALA A 128 8.31 3.48 3.58
CA ALA A 128 7.31 4.18 2.78
C ALA A 128 7.27 5.66 3.16
N ARG A 129 7.26 6.53 2.14
CA ARG A 129 7.18 8.00 2.32
C ARG A 129 5.79 8.57 2.06
N SER A 130 4.85 7.72 1.63
CA SER A 130 3.47 8.08 1.36
C SER A 130 2.50 7.26 2.22
N LEU A 131 1.46 7.91 2.74
CA LEU A 131 0.40 7.32 3.54
C LEU A 131 -0.96 7.70 2.94
N GLU A 132 -1.76 6.70 2.60
CA GLU A 132 -3.16 6.88 2.19
C GLU A 132 -4.09 6.26 3.25
N LEU A 133 -4.99 7.09 3.76
CA LEU A 133 -5.98 6.71 4.75
C LEU A 133 -7.38 6.74 4.13
N TYR A 134 -8.10 5.65 4.30
CA TYR A 134 -9.49 5.51 3.89
C TYR A 134 -10.30 5.35 5.18
N LEU A 135 -10.94 6.43 5.62
CA LEU A 135 -11.60 6.57 6.91
C LEU A 135 -13.11 6.58 6.74
N ALA A 136 -13.84 6.04 7.71
CA ALA A 136 -15.30 6.04 7.65
C ALA A 136 -15.89 6.55 8.95
N ILE A 137 -16.82 7.49 8.83
CA ILE A 137 -17.56 8.05 9.95
C ILE A 137 -19.03 7.75 9.73
N ALA A 138 -19.63 7.06 10.70
CA ALA A 138 -21.08 6.91 10.79
C ALA A 138 -21.60 7.57 12.05
N CYS A 139 -22.75 8.22 11.90
CA CYS A 139 -23.47 8.83 13.00
C CYS A 139 -24.89 8.28 13.01
N ASP A 140 -25.22 7.53 14.06
CA ASP A 140 -26.56 7.00 14.35
C ASP A 140 -27.26 7.83 15.46
N SER A 141 -26.62 8.91 15.93
CA SER A 141 -27.15 9.73 17.01
C SER A 141 -28.41 10.46 16.54
N PRO A 142 -29.54 10.37 17.24
CA PRO A 142 -30.71 11.20 16.94
C PRO A 142 -30.47 12.68 17.28
N ASP A 143 -29.47 12.97 18.12
CA ASP A 143 -29.09 14.32 18.52
C ASP A 143 -27.75 14.71 17.89
N HIS A 144 -27.83 15.57 16.88
CA HIS A 144 -26.68 16.16 16.18
C HIS A 144 -26.40 17.61 16.59
N PHE A 145 -27.30 18.20 17.39
CA PHE A 145 -27.23 19.60 17.80
C PHE A 145 -26.47 19.77 19.11
N THR A 146 -26.28 18.69 19.87
CA THR A 146 -25.40 18.64 21.05
C THR A 146 -24.06 17.94 20.78
N ASP A 147 -23.18 17.93 21.78
CA ASP A 147 -21.88 17.23 21.76
C ASP A 147 -21.98 15.69 21.65
N GLN A 148 -23.19 15.13 21.47
CA GLN A 148 -23.42 13.70 21.32
C GLN A 148 -23.21 13.18 19.90
N CYS A 149 -23.07 14.06 18.91
CA CYS A 149 -22.79 13.68 17.54
C CYS A 149 -21.52 12.81 17.44
N ARG A 150 -21.64 11.59 16.90
CA ARG A 150 -20.51 10.64 16.80
C ARG A 150 -19.36 11.17 15.95
N VAL A 151 -19.64 12.03 14.97
CA VAL A 151 -18.61 12.71 14.15
C VAL A 151 -17.52 13.34 15.02
N ILE A 152 -17.90 13.93 16.16
CA ILE A 152 -16.96 14.56 17.09
C ILE A 152 -16.01 13.52 17.69
N LYS A 153 -16.56 12.39 18.12
CA LYS A 153 -15.79 11.29 18.74
C LYS A 153 -14.88 10.63 17.71
N GLU A 154 -15.41 10.32 16.53
CA GLU A 154 -14.66 9.70 15.44
C GLU A 154 -13.54 10.61 14.93
N ALA A 155 -13.80 11.90 14.70
CA ALA A 155 -12.76 12.84 14.27
C ALA A 155 -11.63 12.98 15.29
N ARG A 156 -11.95 13.01 16.60
CA ARG A 156 -10.94 13.03 17.67
C ARG A 156 -10.13 11.74 17.73
N MET A 157 -10.81 10.60 17.59
CA MET A 157 -10.20 9.28 17.53
C MET A 157 -9.24 9.19 16.34
N HIS A 158 -9.69 9.56 15.14
CA HIS A 158 -8.87 9.60 13.93
C HIS A 158 -7.65 10.50 14.09
N ARG A 159 -7.82 11.74 14.57
CA ARG A 159 -6.68 12.65 14.83
C ARG A 159 -5.60 11.97 15.65
N LYS A 160 -5.97 11.26 16.71
CA LYS A 160 -5.04 10.67 17.69
C LYS A 160 -4.14 9.61 17.05
N TRP A 161 -4.73 8.61 16.38
CA TRP A 161 -3.92 7.53 15.81
C TRP A 161 -3.21 7.95 14.52
N ILE A 162 -3.76 8.90 13.76
CA ILE A 162 -3.06 9.48 12.61
C ILE A 162 -1.81 10.24 13.07
N ALA A 163 -1.90 11.02 14.17
CA ALA A 163 -0.74 11.67 14.76
C ALA A 163 0.38 10.68 15.10
N ASP A 164 0.00 9.59 15.78
CA ASP A 164 0.92 8.53 16.18
C ASP A 164 1.56 7.84 14.97
N LEU A 165 0.80 7.62 13.90
CA LEU A 165 1.36 7.09 12.65
C LEU A 165 2.35 8.05 11.98
N CYS A 166 2.03 9.34 11.86
CA CYS A 166 2.95 10.33 11.30
C CYS A 166 4.25 10.37 12.11
N GLN A 167 4.17 10.34 13.45
CA GLN A 167 5.35 10.30 14.33
C GLN A 167 6.19 9.03 14.14
N LYS A 168 5.55 7.88 13.90
CA LYS A 168 6.24 6.61 13.62
C LYS A 168 6.88 6.60 12.23
N MET A 169 6.27 7.27 11.25
CA MET A 169 6.77 7.38 9.88
C MET A 169 7.62 8.65 9.70
N ARG A 170 8.82 8.66 10.29
CA ARG A 170 9.72 9.84 10.31
C ARG A 170 10.12 10.42 8.94
N GLN A 171 9.93 9.64 7.87
CA GLN A 171 10.24 10.05 6.49
C GLN A 171 8.97 10.29 5.67
N LEU A 172 7.82 10.45 6.32
CA LEU A 172 6.56 10.74 5.65
C LEU A 172 6.67 12.10 4.94
N GLN A 173 6.34 12.09 3.65
CA GLN A 173 6.35 13.28 2.78
C GLN A 173 4.96 13.61 2.26
N SER A 174 4.07 12.61 2.23
CA SER A 174 2.72 12.74 1.69
C SER A 174 1.71 11.95 2.50
N LEU A 175 0.69 12.65 2.99
CA LEU A 175 -0.49 12.11 3.63
C LEU A 175 -1.72 12.45 2.77
N SER A 176 -2.50 11.43 2.43
CA SER A 176 -3.80 11.58 1.76
C SER A 176 -4.88 10.94 2.60
N ILE A 177 -5.94 11.69 2.89
CA ILE A 177 -7.08 11.24 3.69
C ILE A 177 -8.32 11.23 2.80
N LYS A 178 -9.01 10.09 2.75
CA LYS A 178 -10.29 9.93 2.07
C LYS A 178 -11.32 9.51 3.10
N LEU A 179 -12.23 10.42 3.43
CA LEU A 179 -13.24 10.23 4.45
C LEU A 179 -14.58 9.90 3.80
N ILE A 180 -15.23 8.82 4.22
CA ILE A 180 -16.61 8.53 3.87
C ILE A 180 -17.50 8.93 5.05
N ILE A 181 -18.59 9.64 4.75
CA ILE A 181 -19.69 9.90 5.67
C ILE A 181 -20.92 9.14 5.16
N ASP A 182 -21.58 8.46 6.08
CA ASP A 182 -22.79 7.71 5.82
C ASP A 182 -24.01 8.63 5.57
N PRO A 183 -24.65 8.64 4.38
CA PRO A 183 -25.85 9.44 4.14
C PRO A 183 -27.04 9.03 5.02
N HIS A 184 -27.54 9.98 5.81
CA HIS A 184 -28.76 9.83 6.62
C HIS A 184 -29.54 11.16 6.71
N GLN A 185 -30.72 11.14 7.32
CA GLN A 185 -31.68 12.27 7.36
C GLN A 185 -31.10 13.60 7.90
N HIS A 186 -30.02 13.55 8.67
CA HIS A 186 -29.40 14.69 9.34
C HIS A 186 -27.92 14.89 8.94
N ILE A 187 -27.52 14.41 7.75
CA ILE A 187 -26.12 14.47 7.32
C ILE A 187 -25.57 15.89 7.26
N GLN A 188 -26.38 16.89 6.90
CA GLN A 188 -25.96 18.30 6.87
C GLN A 188 -25.46 18.81 8.24
N ALA A 189 -26.04 18.32 9.34
CA ALA A 189 -25.57 18.65 10.69
C ALA A 189 -24.21 17.97 10.98
N CYS A 190 -24.02 16.74 10.50
CA CYS A 190 -22.75 16.03 10.59
C CYS A 190 -21.65 16.70 9.76
N GLU A 191 -21.97 17.12 8.54
CA GLU A 191 -21.10 17.90 7.66
C GLU A 191 -20.68 19.21 8.31
N SER A 192 -21.63 19.96 8.85
CA SER A 192 -21.35 21.22 9.57
C SER A 192 -20.39 20.98 10.75
N LYS A 193 -20.63 19.93 11.52
CA LYS A 193 -19.74 19.54 12.64
C LYS A 193 -18.36 19.10 12.17
N LEU A 194 -18.27 18.44 11.02
CA LEU A 194 -16.97 18.08 10.43
C LEU A 194 -16.19 19.33 10.01
N LEU A 195 -16.86 20.31 9.41
CA LEU A 195 -16.24 21.60 9.04
C LEU A 195 -15.76 22.36 10.29
N GLU A 196 -16.55 22.42 11.36
CA GLU A 196 -16.10 22.98 12.65
C GLU A 196 -14.83 22.26 13.18
N LEU A 197 -14.75 20.95 12.95
CA LEU A 197 -13.63 20.10 13.39
C LEU A 197 -12.54 19.90 12.34
N GLN A 198 -12.56 20.64 11.22
CA GLN A 198 -11.66 20.40 10.09
C GLN A 198 -10.18 20.36 10.50
N HIS A 199 -9.78 21.21 11.46
CA HIS A 199 -8.42 21.27 12.00
C HIS A 199 -7.93 19.94 12.61
N LYS A 200 -8.84 19.01 12.96
CA LYS A 200 -8.49 17.65 13.41
C LYS A 200 -8.04 16.74 12.27
N LEU A 201 -8.35 17.06 11.03
CA LEU A 201 -7.96 16.29 9.86
C LEU A 201 -7.03 17.07 8.92
N THR A 202 -7.00 18.40 9.02
CA THR A 202 -6.17 19.27 8.17
C THR A 202 -4.82 19.65 8.79
N ASN A 203 -4.71 19.67 10.13
CA ASN A 203 -3.49 20.11 10.82
C ASN A 203 -2.41 19.01 10.90
N PHE A 204 -1.90 18.64 9.73
CA PHE A 204 -0.75 17.76 9.50
C PHE A 204 0.13 18.37 8.42
N GLU A 205 1.42 18.54 8.69
CA GLU A 205 2.37 19.16 7.75
C GLU A 205 2.52 18.35 6.46
N GLU A 206 2.39 17.03 6.57
CA GLU A 206 2.52 16.10 5.44
C GLU A 206 1.24 16.00 4.60
N LEU A 207 0.14 16.66 4.98
CA LEU A 207 -1.13 16.57 4.26
C LEU A 207 -0.99 17.15 2.84
N LYS A 208 -1.35 16.33 1.86
CA LYS A 208 -1.37 16.70 0.43
C LYS A 208 -2.76 16.64 -0.18
N ALA A 209 -3.66 15.86 0.40
CA ALA A 209 -5.03 15.74 -0.09
C ALA A 209 -5.96 15.28 1.04
N LEU A 210 -7.10 15.95 1.18
CA LEU A 210 -8.22 15.48 1.98
C LEU A 210 -9.50 15.62 1.15
N GLY A 211 -10.25 14.53 1.03
CA GLY A 211 -11.54 14.50 0.35
C GLY A 211 -12.59 13.81 1.21
N VAL A 212 -13.77 14.40 1.27
CA VAL A 212 -14.94 13.87 1.97
C VAL A 212 -15.98 13.44 0.94
N TYR A 213 -16.51 12.24 1.14
CA TYR A 213 -17.36 11.56 0.18
C TYR A 213 -18.62 11.03 0.85
N HIS A 214 -19.76 11.10 0.14
CA HIS A 214 -20.92 10.28 0.47
C HIS A 214 -20.81 8.90 -0.18
N CYS A 215 -21.22 7.87 0.56
CA CYS A 215 -21.34 6.52 0.03
C CYS A 215 -22.66 6.38 -0.75
N ASP A 216 -22.60 5.94 -2.00
CA ASP A 216 -23.80 5.48 -2.71
C ASP A 216 -24.02 4.00 -2.38
N TYR A 217 -25.09 3.70 -1.63
CA TYR A 217 -25.41 2.32 -1.27
C TYR A 217 -26.09 1.53 -2.38
N ALA A 218 -26.55 2.15 -3.47
CA ALA A 218 -27.14 1.47 -4.65
C ALA A 218 -27.97 0.20 -4.32
N GLY A 219 -28.77 0.22 -3.25
CA GLY A 219 -29.60 -0.91 -2.80
C GLY A 219 -28.88 -2.12 -2.18
N LYS A 220 -27.58 -2.04 -1.84
CA LYS A 220 -26.83 -3.08 -1.12
C LYS A 220 -26.56 -2.62 0.31
N GLU A 221 -27.28 -3.22 1.27
CA GLU A 221 -27.30 -2.83 2.69
C GLU A 221 -26.02 -3.05 3.49
N THR A 222 -24.90 -3.53 2.93
CA THR A 222 -23.79 -3.98 3.77
C THR A 222 -22.41 -3.56 3.29
N GLY A 223 -21.93 -2.48 3.91
CA GLY A 223 -20.52 -2.22 4.12
C GLY A 223 -20.00 -0.93 3.49
N TRP A 224 -19.31 -0.14 4.30
CA TRP A 224 -18.53 1.00 3.83
C TRP A 224 -17.52 0.52 2.78
N SER A 225 -17.83 0.79 1.52
CA SER A 225 -17.06 0.30 0.39
C SER A 225 -16.41 1.48 -0.31
N PHE A 226 -15.10 1.60 -0.11
CA PHE A 226 -14.26 2.44 -0.94
C PHE A 226 -14.12 1.91 -2.39
N ALA A 227 -14.89 0.90 -2.81
CA ALA A 227 -14.98 0.48 -4.20
C ALA A 227 -16.27 0.97 -4.90
N SER A 228 -17.26 1.43 -4.15
CA SER A 228 -18.53 1.92 -4.69
C SER A 228 -18.39 3.32 -5.30
N LYS A 229 -19.37 3.71 -6.14
CA LYS A 229 -19.49 5.08 -6.64
C LYS A 229 -19.68 6.03 -5.45
N ARG A 230 -19.07 7.21 -5.52
CA ARG A 230 -19.08 8.19 -4.45
C ARG A 230 -19.18 9.59 -5.02
N THR A 231 -19.87 10.45 -4.30
CA THR A 231 -19.94 11.88 -4.61
C THR A 231 -19.03 12.61 -3.66
N VAL A 232 -18.12 13.42 -4.20
CA VAL A 232 -17.32 14.35 -3.40
C VAL A 232 -18.28 15.40 -2.86
N VAL A 233 -18.21 15.66 -1.56
CA VAL A 233 -19.02 16.69 -0.89
C VAL A 233 -18.18 17.76 -0.23
N MET A 234 -16.94 17.43 0.14
CA MET A 234 -15.97 18.43 0.59
C MET A 234 -14.59 18.09 0.08
N GLU A 235 -13.80 19.11 -0.20
CA GLU A 235 -12.42 18.99 -0.66
C GLU A 235 -11.55 20.00 0.05
N TRP A 236 -10.37 19.54 0.49
CA TRP A 236 -9.38 20.39 1.14
C TRP A 236 -8.53 21.09 0.09
N SER A 237 -8.40 22.41 0.25
CA SER A 237 -7.52 23.22 -0.58
C SER A 237 -6.18 23.42 0.12
N ALA A 238 -5.10 23.13 -0.61
CA ALA A 238 -3.75 23.40 -0.13
C ALA A 238 -3.41 24.89 -0.12
N GLU A 239 -4.17 25.72 -0.84
CA GLU A 239 -3.90 27.15 -1.00
C GLU A 239 -4.26 27.94 0.26
N ASP A 240 -5.40 27.62 0.88
CA ASP A 240 -5.89 28.24 2.11
C ASP A 240 -5.76 27.32 3.33
N GLY A 241 -5.53 26.02 3.12
CA GLY A 241 -5.42 25.03 4.20
C GLY A 241 -6.78 24.62 4.77
N GLU A 242 -7.88 24.97 4.13
CA GLU A 242 -9.24 24.76 4.61
C GLU A 242 -10.01 23.71 3.81
N LEU A 243 -11.00 23.11 4.47
CA LEU A 243 -11.92 22.15 3.89
C LEU A 243 -13.18 22.88 3.40
N HIS A 244 -13.46 22.81 2.11
CA HIS A 244 -14.59 23.49 1.47
C HIS A 244 -15.67 22.51 1.06
N ALA A 245 -16.94 22.90 1.24
CA ALA A 245 -18.06 22.18 0.64
C ALA A 245 -18.02 22.36 -0.89
N VAL A 246 -18.17 21.26 -1.62
CA VAL A 246 -18.23 21.28 -3.08
C VAL A 246 -19.69 21.44 -3.49
N GLU A 247 -20.00 22.49 -4.26
CA GLU A 247 -21.32 22.61 -4.85
C GLU A 247 -21.59 21.40 -5.75
N ALA A 248 -22.67 20.68 -5.47
CA ALA A 248 -23.08 19.55 -6.30
C ALA A 248 -23.29 20.07 -7.72
N LYS A 249 -22.38 19.72 -8.65
CA LYS A 249 -22.67 19.83 -10.07
C LYS A 249 -23.95 19.04 -10.29
N SER A 250 -25.04 19.76 -10.55
CA SER A 250 -26.30 19.18 -10.99
C SER A 250 -25.97 18.20 -12.11
N ALA A 251 -26.13 16.91 -11.83
CA ALA A 251 -26.07 15.90 -12.86
C ALA A 251 -27.24 16.18 -13.80
N SER A 252 -26.99 16.91 -14.88
CA SER A 252 -27.83 16.82 -16.07
C SER A 252 -27.67 15.40 -16.60
N PRO A 253 -28.77 14.64 -16.80
CA PRO A 253 -28.72 13.44 -17.61
C PRO A 253 -28.45 13.86 -19.06
N ASP A 254 -28.07 12.89 -19.89
CA ASP A 254 -27.87 12.99 -21.34
C ASP A 254 -26.43 13.22 -21.79
N SER A 255 -25.71 12.11 -21.94
CA SER A 255 -25.30 11.64 -23.28
C SER A 255 -24.69 10.23 -23.18
N GLU A 256 -25.56 9.24 -22.99
CA GLU A 256 -25.34 7.93 -23.60
C GLU A 256 -25.59 8.09 -25.10
N THR A 257 -24.52 8.19 -25.90
CA THR A 257 -24.61 7.92 -27.33
C THR A 257 -23.94 6.59 -27.59
N THR A 258 -24.76 5.55 -27.51
CA THR A 258 -24.75 4.33 -28.32
C THR A 258 -23.78 4.36 -29.51
N THR A 259 -22.67 3.64 -29.39
CA THR A 259 -21.98 3.07 -30.55
C THR A 259 -22.66 1.75 -30.89
N SER A 260 -23.54 1.81 -31.89
CA SER A 260 -24.06 0.63 -32.57
C SER A 260 -22.92 -0.06 -33.32
N SER A 261 -22.64 -1.30 -32.95
CA SER A 261 -21.81 -2.21 -33.73
C SER A 261 -22.60 -2.63 -34.98
N ALA A 262 -22.17 -2.15 -36.13
CA ALA A 262 -22.58 -2.67 -37.42
C ALA A 262 -22.02 -4.08 -37.62
N THR A 263 -22.91 -5.05 -37.85
CA THR A 263 -22.56 -6.38 -38.39
C THR A 263 -23.31 -6.53 -39.71
N LYS A 264 -22.59 -6.43 -40.82
CA LYS A 264 -22.72 -7.21 -42.04
C LYS A 264 -21.61 -6.84 -43.01
#